data_AF-A0A9E8MZY1-F1
#
_entry.id   AF-A0A9E8MZY1-F1
#
_cell.length_a   1.000
_cell.length_b   1.000
_cell.length_c   1.000
_cell.angle_alpha   90.00
_cell.angle_beta   90.00
_cell.angle_gamma   90.00
#
_symmetry.space_group_name_H-M   'P 1'
#
loop_
_entity.id
_entity.type
_entity.pdbx_description
1 polymer ?
#
loop_
_entity_poly.entity_id
_entity_poly.type
_entity_poly.pdbx_seq_one_letter_code
_entity_poly.pdbx_strand_id
1 'polypeptide(L)'
;MKTKSLRIPKEMMAALDLVEKEEKIEEATAMRKLMKIGFETYVGNLYKQGKVTLREAARLLNLNQIETMNIFLDAGIKGNLEASDVIASLQRFSS
;
A
#
# COMPACT_ATOMS: atom_id res chain seq x y z
N MET A 1 -13.68 -18.37 2.04
CA MET A 1 -12.74 -17.70 2.99
C MET A 1 -11.90 -18.76 3.67
N LYS A 2 -10.67 -18.44 4.10
CA LYS A 2 -9.83 -19.32 4.93
C LYS A 2 -9.61 -18.67 6.28
N THR A 3 -9.80 -19.42 7.36
CA THR A 3 -9.60 -18.93 8.74
C THR A 3 -8.15 -19.14 9.17
N LYS A 4 -7.53 -18.10 9.74
CA LYS A 4 -6.23 -18.18 10.41
C LYS A 4 -6.40 -17.69 11.84
N SER A 5 -5.92 -18.45 12.82
CA SER A 5 -5.85 -18.01 14.21
C SER A 5 -4.52 -17.31 14.46
N LEU A 6 -4.56 -16.13 15.08
CA LEU A 6 -3.39 -15.32 15.42
C LEU A 6 -3.56 -14.79 16.84
N ARG A 7 -2.47 -14.77 17.63
CA ARG A 7 -2.45 -14.06 18.91
C ARG A 7 -2.05 -12.61 18.67
N ILE A 8 -2.89 -11.68 19.12
CA ILE A 8 -2.69 -10.24 18.92
C ILE A 8 -2.31 -9.61 20.26
N PRO A 9 -1.21 -8.82 20.32
CA PRO A 9 -0.85 -8.06 21.51
C PRO A 9 -1.95 -7.08 21.91
N LYS A 10 -2.16 -6.89 23.22
CA LYS A 10 -3.20 -5.97 23.74
C LYS A 10 -3.07 -4.55 23.20
N GLU A 11 -1.85 -4.07 22.98
CA GLU A 11 -1.59 -2.73 22.42
C GLU A 11 -2.17 -2.55 21.02
N MET A 12 -2.19 -3.61 20.19
CA MET A 12 -2.78 -3.57 18.85
C MET A 12 -4.32 -3.63 18.89
N MET A 13 -4.91 -4.16 19.96
CA MET A 13 -6.37 -4.19 20.13
C MET A 13 -6.95 -2.77 20.22
N ALA A 14 -6.20 -1.81 20.77
CA ALA A 14 -6.63 -0.42 20.85
C ALA A 14 -6.89 0.20 19.46
N ALA A 15 -6.15 -0.24 18.43
CA ALA A 15 -6.38 0.21 17.06
C ALA A 15 -7.68 -0.37 16.47
N LEU A 16 -8.03 -1.62 16.82
CA LEU A 16 -9.30 -2.23 16.43
C LEU A 16 -10.47 -1.51 17.08
N ASP A 17 -10.41 -1.32 18.41
CA ASP A 17 -11.44 -0.63 19.19
C ASP A 17 -11.76 0.77 18.62
N LEU A 18 -10.73 1.48 18.15
CA LEU A 18 -10.89 2.79 17.52
C LEU A 18 -11.70 2.68 16.22
N VAL A 19 -11.30 1.79 15.31
CA VAL A 19 -11.98 1.63 14.00
C VAL A 19 -13.42 1.13 14.17
N GLU A 20 -13.65 0.18 15.09
CA GLU A 20 -14.99 -0.31 15.41
C GLU A 20 -15.92 0.80 15.87
N LYS A 21 -15.44 1.71 16.73
CA LYS A 21 -16.22 2.83 17.26
C LYS A 21 -16.49 3.89 16.21
N GLU A 22 -15.45 4.31 15.48
CA GLU A 22 -15.56 5.39 14.48
C GLU A 22 -16.45 4.97 13.30
N GLU A 23 -16.33 3.73 12.86
CA GLU A 23 -17.03 3.24 11.66
C GLU A 23 -18.29 2.42 11.98
N LYS A 24 -18.54 2.10 13.25
CA LYS A 24 -19.66 1.26 13.71
C LYS A 24 -19.70 -0.09 13.01
N ILE A 25 -18.55 -0.75 12.93
CA ILE A 25 -18.37 -2.07 12.31
C ILE A 25 -17.87 -3.09 13.33
N GLU A 26 -18.07 -4.37 13.02
CA GLU A 26 -17.58 -5.47 13.86
C GLU A 26 -16.05 -5.62 13.79
N GLU A 27 -15.44 -6.12 14.86
CA GLU A 27 -14.01 -6.43 15.00
C GLU A 27 -13.41 -7.14 13.78
N ALA A 28 -14.04 -8.20 13.29
CA ALA A 28 -13.55 -8.96 12.15
C ALA A 28 -13.52 -8.13 10.85
N THR A 29 -14.40 -7.13 10.73
CA THR A 29 -14.44 -6.20 9.60
C THR A 29 -13.37 -5.12 9.77
N ALA A 30 -13.24 -4.55 10.97
CA ALA A 30 -12.18 -3.60 11.31
C ALA A 30 -10.79 -4.22 11.07
N MET A 31 -10.56 -5.46 11.51
CA MET A 31 -9.30 -6.18 11.32
C MET A 31 -8.96 -6.37 9.84
N ARG A 32 -9.93 -6.82 9.02
CA ARG A 32 -9.71 -6.96 7.58
C ARG A 32 -9.41 -5.63 6.92
N LYS A 33 -10.07 -4.55 7.34
CA LYS A 33 -9.82 -3.20 6.83
C LYS A 33 -8.41 -2.74 7.16
N LEU A 34 -8.00 -2.83 8.42
CA LEU A 34 -6.65 -2.47 8.85
C LEU A 34 -5.57 -3.31 8.16
N MET A 35 -5.79 -4.62 8.01
CA MET A 35 -4.88 -5.48 7.24
C MET A 35 -4.73 -5.03 5.79
N LYS A 36 -5.83 -4.64 5.14
CA LYS A 36 -5.79 -4.14 3.75
C LYS A 36 -4.99 -2.83 3.65
N ILE A 37 -5.28 -1.86 4.52
CA ILE A 37 -4.55 -0.57 4.57
C ILE A 37 -3.06 -0.81 4.86
N GLY A 38 -2.75 -1.68 5.82
CA GLY A 38 -1.37 -2.04 6.16
C GLY A 38 -0.64 -2.69 4.99
N PHE A 39 -1.31 -3.58 4.24
CA PHE A 39 -0.73 -4.20 3.06
C PHE A 39 -0.51 -3.20 1.92
N GLU A 40 -1.47 -2.32 1.64
CA GLU A 40 -1.32 -1.23 0.66
C GLU A 40 -0.12 -0.33 0.99
N THR A 41 0.00 0.05 2.26
CA THR A 41 1.13 0.86 2.77
C THR A 41 2.46 0.12 2.64
N TYR A 42 2.50 -1.17 2.98
CA TYR A 42 3.69 -1.99 2.86
C TYR A 42 4.17 -2.10 1.40
N VAL A 43 3.26 -2.37 0.46
CA VAL A 43 3.58 -2.44 -0.97
C VAL A 43 4.02 -1.07 -1.50
N GLY A 44 3.35 0.01 -1.10
CA GLY A 44 3.76 1.37 -1.47
C GLY A 44 5.18 1.71 -0.98
N ASN A 45 5.55 1.28 0.22
CA ASN A 45 6.92 1.44 0.72
C ASN A 45 7.95 0.64 -0.08
N LEU A 46 7.62 -0.58 -0.54
CA LEU A 46 8.49 -1.33 -1.45
C LEU A 46 8.67 -0.60 -2.79
N TYR A 47 7.60 0.00 -3.31
CA TYR A 47 7.65 0.78 -4.55
C TYR A 47 8.54 2.02 -4.38
N LYS A 48 8.36 2.79 -3.30
CA LYS A 48 9.20 3.93 -2.95
C LYS A 48 10.69 3.56 -2.81
N GLN A 49 10.97 2.36 -2.32
CA GLN A 49 12.34 1.83 -2.18
C GLN A 49 12.91 1.26 -3.49
N GLY A 50 12.14 1.26 -4.59
CA GLY A 50 12.53 0.65 -5.87
C GLY A 50 12.63 -0.88 -5.83
N LYS A 51 12.11 -1.53 -4.78
CA LYS A 51 12.12 -3.00 -4.64
C LYS A 51 11.08 -3.69 -5.50
N VAL A 52 10.02 -2.96 -5.87
CA VAL A 52 9.01 -3.39 -6.83
C VAL A 52 8.72 -2.25 -7.79
N THR A 53 8.39 -2.60 -9.02
CA THR A 53 7.85 -1.66 -10.01
C THR A 53 6.38 -1.35 -9.73
N LEU A 54 5.85 -0.28 -10.33
CA LEU A 54 4.41 0.03 -10.24
C LEU A 54 3.54 -1.12 -10.78
N ARG A 55 4.01 -1.82 -11.81
CA ARG A 55 3.33 -3.00 -12.39
C ARG A 55 3.25 -4.15 -11.39
N GLU A 56 4.34 -4.43 -10.67
CA GLU A 56 4.38 -5.49 -9.66
C GLU A 56 3.52 -5.12 -8.45
N ALA A 57 3.59 -3.86 -8.01
CA ALA A 57 2.72 -3.34 -6.95
C ALA A 57 1.23 -3.51 -7.30
N ALA A 58 0.83 -3.15 -8.53
CA ALA A 58 -0.54 -3.32 -9.01
C ALA A 58 -0.97 -4.80 -8.99
N ARG A 59 -0.09 -5.71 -9.42
CA ARG A 59 -0.35 -7.15 -9.37
C ARG A 59 -0.49 -7.65 -7.93
N LEU A 60 0.34 -7.19 -6.99
CA LEU A 60 0.27 -7.56 -5.57
C LEU A 60 -1.03 -7.09 -4.92
N LEU A 61 -1.48 -5.87 -5.23
CA LEU A 61 -2.71 -5.29 -4.70
C LEU A 61 -3.96 -5.77 -5.44
N ASN A 62 -3.80 -6.52 -6.53
CA ASN A 62 -4.87 -6.95 -7.42
C ASN A 62 -5.70 -5.77 -7.95
N LEU A 63 -5.00 -4.72 -8.39
CA LEU A 63 -5.54 -3.50 -8.99
C LEU A 63 -4.89 -3.25 -10.34
N ASN A 64 -5.43 -2.32 -11.12
CA ASN A 64 -4.72 -1.83 -12.29
C ASN A 64 -3.64 -0.79 -11.92
N GLN A 65 -2.75 -0.47 -12.86
CA GLN A 65 -1.63 0.44 -12.59
C GLN A 65 -2.07 1.88 -12.30
N ILE A 66 -3.16 2.35 -12.90
CA ILE A 66 -3.69 3.71 -12.69
C ILE A 66 -4.28 3.82 -11.28
N GLU A 67 -5.11 2.85 -10.88
CA GLU A 67 -5.66 2.78 -9.52
C GLU A 67 -4.56 2.74 -8.47
N THR A 68 -3.56 1.88 -8.69
CA THR A 68 -2.41 1.74 -7.78
C THR A 68 -1.63 3.05 -7.67
N MET A 69 -1.37 3.71 -8.81
CA MET A 69 -0.68 4.99 -8.85
C MET A 69 -1.46 6.07 -8.09
N ASN A 70 -2.77 6.15 -8.27
CA ASN A 70 -3.61 7.13 -7.56
C ASN A 70 -3.58 6.89 -6.04
N ILE A 71 -3.74 5.64 -5.58
CA ILE A 71 -3.63 5.29 -4.16
C ILE A 71 -2.28 5.72 -3.58
N PHE A 72 -1.19 5.50 -4.32
CA PHE A 72 0.14 5.90 -3.87
C PHE A 72 0.31 7.41 -3.85
N LEU A 73 -0.17 8.14 -4.85
CA LEU A 73 -0.12 9.60 -4.89
C LEU A 73 -0.93 10.22 -3.73
N ASP A 74 -2.14 9.72 -3.48
CA ASP A 74 -2.99 10.17 -2.38
C ASP A 74 -2.34 9.90 -1.01
N ALA A 75 -1.59 8.80 -0.90
CA ALA A 75 -0.80 8.46 0.28
C ALA A 75 0.57 9.19 0.38
N GLY A 76 0.90 10.07 -0.58
CA GLY A 76 2.19 10.78 -0.63
C GLY A 76 3.40 9.89 -0.95
N ILE A 77 3.15 8.68 -1.46
CA ILE A 77 4.18 7.71 -1.84
C ILE A 77 4.65 8.02 -3.26
N LYS A 78 5.80 8.66 -3.36
CA LYS A 78 6.49 8.87 -4.64
C LYS A 78 7.29 7.62 -5.02
N GLY A 79 7.38 7.36 -6.32
CA GLY A 79 8.27 6.34 -6.86
C GLY A 79 9.74 6.66 -6.60
N ASN A 80 10.61 5.70 -6.87
CA ASN A 80 12.05 5.82 -6.66
C ASN A 80 12.80 6.55 -7.79
N LEU A 81 12.08 7.27 -8.66
CA LEU A 81 12.62 8.00 -9.80
C LEU A 81 12.24 9.47 -9.70
N GLU A 82 13.21 10.34 -9.90
CA GLU A 82 13.02 11.79 -9.99
C GLU A 82 12.91 12.23 -11.47
N ALA A 83 12.37 13.43 -11.69
CA ALA A 83 12.24 13.98 -13.04
C ALA A 83 13.60 14.08 -13.78
N SER A 84 14.69 14.33 -13.04
CA SER A 84 16.05 14.34 -13.57
C SER A 84 16.48 12.98 -14.13
N ASP A 85 16.10 11.88 -13.48
CA ASP A 85 16.44 10.53 -13.91
C ASP A 85 15.76 10.20 -15.24
N VAL A 86 14.49 10.63 -15.36
CA VAL A 86 13.71 10.47 -16.60
C VAL A 86 14.31 11.28 -17.75
N ILE A 87 14.67 12.55 -17.52
CA ILE A 87 15.29 13.41 -18.54
C ILE A 87 16.63 12.85 -18.98
N ALA A 88 17.49 12.44 -18.04
CA ALA A 88 18.79 11.86 -18.36
C ALA A 88 18.66 10.57 -19.20
N SER A 89 17.65 9.75 -18.92
CA SER A 89 17.33 8.56 -19.72
C SER A 89 16.94 8.94 -21.15
N LEU A 90 16.04 9.90 -21.33
CA LEU A 90 15.59 10.35 -22.66
C LEU A 90 16.73 10.91 -23.53
N GLN A 91 17.63 11.70 -22.94
CA GLN A 91 18.81 12.24 -23.64
C GLN A 91 19.75 11.14 -24.14
N ARG A 92 19.94 10.07 -23.34
CA ARG A 92 20.74 8.91 -23.74
C ARG A 92 20.10 8.14 -24.91
N PHE A 93 18.78 8.11 -25.00
CA PHE A 93 18.08 7.44 -26.10
C PHE A 93 18.06 8.25 -27.40
N SER A 94 18.27 9.57 -27.36
CA SER A 94 18.31 10.42 -28.56
C SER A 94 19.72 10.61 -29.16
N SER A 95 20.73 9.99 -28.55
CA SER A 95 22.14 10.03 -28.99
C SER A 95 22.48 8.76 -29.75
#